data_AF-A0A1S6QJC7-F1
#
_entry.id   AF-A0A1S6QJC7-F1
#
_cell.length_a   1.000
_cell.length_b   1.000
_cell.length_c   1.000
_cell.angle_alpha   90.00
_cell.angle_beta   90.00
_cell.angle_gamma   90.00
#
_symmetry.space_group_name_H-M   'P 1'
#
loop_
_entity.id
_entity.type
_entity.pdbx_description
1 polymer ?
#
loop_
_entity_poly.entity_id
_entity_poly.type
_entity_poly.pdbx_seq_one_letter_code
_entity_poly.pdbx_strand_id
1 'polypeptide(L)'
;MSMFKKIVLTSCTVVIIVDVIGILIYGTLAVGNVNFMIGLLLMIGAAFFIIKDGHLFTGWRFSTKKRTDLEQENLPKQPGVREVGSVKNQPIKFGPSARFCLLVGGLLIVLGVGLTLI
;
A
#
# COMPACT_ATOMS: atom_id res chain seq x y z
N MET A 1 24.20 -3.03 3.58
CA MET A 1 22.80 -3.26 3.16
C MET A 1 21.87 -2.36 3.97
N SER A 2 21.00 -1.57 3.33
CA SER A 2 20.10 -0.64 4.05
C SER A 2 19.13 -1.40 4.97
N MET A 3 18.75 -0.79 6.09
CA MET A 3 17.86 -1.40 7.11
C MET A 3 16.57 -1.96 6.50
N PHE A 4 15.98 -1.25 5.54
CA PHE A 4 14.81 -1.70 4.78
C PHE A 4 15.03 -3.03 4.04
N LYS A 5 16.16 -3.18 3.34
CA LYS A 5 16.47 -4.43 2.62
C LYS A 5 16.64 -5.61 3.57
N LYS A 6 17.20 -5.38 4.77
CA LYS A 6 17.31 -6.40 5.81
C LYS A 6 15.93 -6.85 6.27
N ILE A 7 15.03 -5.91 6.57
CA ILE A 7 13.65 -6.22 7.01
C ILE A 7 12.93 -7.05 5.96
N VAL A 8 12.92 -6.60 4.69
CA VAL A 8 12.27 -7.34 3.60
C VAL A 8 12.85 -8.75 3.46
N LEU A 9 14.18 -8.88 3.46
CA LEU A 9 14.84 -10.18 3.34
C LEU A 9 14.49 -11.11 4.49
N THR A 10 14.55 -10.61 5.74
CA THR A 10 14.17 -11.40 6.92
C THR A 10 12.72 -11.83 6.84
N SER A 11 11.79 -10.95 6.42
CA SER A 11 10.39 -11.31 6.22
C SER A 11 10.21 -12.41 5.17
N CYS A 12 10.88 -12.31 4.02
CA CYS A 12 10.81 -13.35 2.99
C CYS A 12 11.33 -14.71 3.50
N THR A 13 12.45 -14.70 4.23
CA THR A 13 13.01 -15.94 4.81
C THR A 13 12.04 -16.57 5.81
N VAL A 14 11.40 -15.76 6.66
CA VAL A 14 10.39 -16.26 7.62
C VAL A 14 9.19 -16.86 6.90
N VAL A 15 8.66 -16.20 5.85
CA VAL A 15 7.55 -16.73 5.05
C VAL A 15 7.90 -18.10 4.47
N ILE A 16 9.07 -18.26 3.86
CA ILE A 16 9.49 -19.54 3.28
C ILE A 16 9.56 -20.64 4.34
N ILE A 17 10.11 -20.36 5.52
CA ILE A 17 10.19 -21.34 6.61
C ILE A 17 8.79 -21.73 7.09
N VAL A 18 7.90 -20.75 7.27
CA VAL A 18 6.51 -21.00 7.67
C VAL A 18 5.76 -21.80 6.61
N ASP A 19 5.98 -21.53 5.33
CA ASP A 19 5.36 -22.27 4.22
C ASP A 19 5.82 -23.73 4.22
N VAL A 20 7.12 -23.99 4.37
CA VAL A 20 7.65 -25.36 4.41
C VAL A 20 7.01 -26.14 5.57
N ILE A 21 6.96 -25.54 6.76
CA ILE A 21 6.33 -26.17 7.94
C ILE A 21 4.82 -26.36 7.71
N GLY A 22 4.15 -25.34 7.19
CA GLY A 22 2.71 -25.35 6.93
C GLY A 22 2.33 -26.43 5.91
N ILE A 23 3.12 -26.61 4.86
CA ILE A 23 2.87 -27.62 3.82
C ILE A 23 2.93 -29.03 4.43
N LEU A 24 3.89 -29.27 5.33
CA LEU A 24 4.03 -30.57 6.00
C LEU A 24 2.84 -30.90 6.93
N ILE A 25 2.17 -29.89 7.47
CA ILE A 25 1.08 -30.06 8.44
C ILE A 25 -0.31 -30.01 7.78
N TYR A 26 -0.52 -29.07 6.86
CA TYR A 26 -1.85 -28.71 6.33
C TYR A 26 -2.00 -28.97 4.81
N GLY A 27 -0.91 -29.29 4.12
CA GLY A 27 -0.89 -29.51 2.66
C GLY A 27 -0.73 -28.23 1.83
N THR A 28 -0.41 -28.41 0.54
CA THR A 28 -0.08 -27.33 -0.40
C THR A 28 -1.24 -26.36 -0.62
N LEU A 29 -2.46 -26.90 -0.82
CA LEU A 29 -3.65 -26.11 -1.11
C LEU A 29 -4.01 -25.14 0.02
N ALA A 30 -3.95 -25.59 1.27
CA ALA A 30 -4.28 -24.77 2.43
C ALA A 30 -3.30 -23.62 2.61
N VAL A 31 -2.00 -23.90 2.53
CA VAL A 31 -0.94 -22.87 2.63
C VAL A 31 -1.01 -21.90 1.46
N GLY A 32 -1.23 -22.40 0.23
CA GLY A 32 -1.37 -21.57 -0.96
C GLY A 32 -2.52 -20.56 -0.84
N ASN A 33 -3.69 -21.01 -0.38
CA ASN A 33 -4.85 -20.14 -0.16
C ASN A 33 -4.59 -19.07 0.91
N VAL A 34 -3.97 -19.45 2.03
CA VAL A 34 -3.62 -18.50 3.11
C VAL A 34 -2.63 -17.45 2.61
N ASN A 35 -1.58 -17.87 1.90
CA ASN A 35 -0.60 -16.97 1.31
C ASN A 35 -1.23 -16.01 0.31
N PHE A 36 -2.13 -16.50 -0.54
CA PHE A 36 -2.85 -15.67 -1.48
C PHE A 36 -3.73 -14.63 -0.76
N MET A 37 -4.46 -15.02 0.29
CA MET A 37 -5.29 -14.09 1.07
C MET A 37 -4.46 -13.02 1.79
N ILE A 38 -3.36 -13.40 2.44
CA ILE A 38 -2.48 -12.46 3.13
C ILE A 38 -1.80 -11.53 2.10
N GLY A 39 -1.37 -12.08 0.96
CA GLY A 39 -0.79 -11.30 -0.12
C GLY A 39 -1.75 -10.25 -0.67
N LEU A 40 -3.02 -10.60 -0.87
CA LEU A 40 -4.07 -9.64 -1.25
C LEU A 40 -4.30 -8.56 -0.19
N LEU A 41 -4.34 -8.93 1.09
CA LEU A 41 -4.48 -7.97 2.19
C LEU A 41 -3.33 -6.93 2.17
N LEU A 42 -2.11 -7.39 1.96
CA LEU A 42 -0.94 -6.53 1.83
C LEU A 42 -1.01 -5.63 0.60
N MET A 43 -1.52 -6.11 -0.54
CA MET A 43 -1.73 -5.29 -1.73
C MET A 43 -2.74 -4.17 -1.49
N ILE A 44 -3.84 -4.46 -0.79
CA ILE A 44 -4.80 -3.43 -0.39
C ILE A 44 -4.13 -2.40 0.53
N GLY A 45 -3.33 -2.85 1.50
CA GLY A 45 -2.55 -1.97 2.37
C GLY A 45 -1.56 -1.10 1.60
N ALA A 46 -0.85 -1.67 0.63
CA ALA A 46 0.05 -0.94 -0.26
C ALA A 46 -0.69 0.16 -1.03
N ALA A 47 -1.84 -0.17 -1.63
CA ALA A 47 -2.67 0.81 -2.34
C ALA A 47 -3.09 1.96 -1.41
N PHE A 48 -3.52 1.65 -0.18
CA PHE A 48 -3.85 2.67 0.82
C PHE A 48 -2.67 3.60 1.13
N PHE A 49 -1.48 3.05 1.37
CA PHE A 49 -0.28 3.86 1.64
C PHE A 49 0.13 4.73 0.45
N ILE A 50 0.04 4.21 -0.78
CA ILE A 50 0.34 4.97 -2.00
C ILE A 50 -0.62 6.14 -2.16
N ILE A 51 -1.92 5.92 -1.98
CA ILE A 51 -2.94 6.98 -2.08
C ILE A 51 -2.73 8.02 -0.98
N LYS A 52 -2.39 7.58 0.24
CA LYS A 52 -2.06 8.45 1.37
C LYS A 52 -0.84 9.33 1.09
N ASP A 53 0.26 8.74 0.64
CA ASP A 53 1.51 9.45 0.40
C ASP A 53 1.44 10.35 -0.85
N GLY A 54 0.55 10.02 -1.80
CA GLY A 54 0.25 10.87 -2.96
C GLY A 54 -0.65 12.07 -2.66
N HIS A 55 -0.99 12.33 -1.40
CA HIS A 55 -1.95 13.38 -1.00
C HIS A 55 -3.31 13.30 -1.72
N LEU A 56 -3.66 12.15 -2.32
CA LEU A 56 -4.91 12.00 -3.08
C LEU A 56 -6.15 12.07 -2.17
N PHE A 57 -5.99 11.83 -0.87
CA PHE A 57 -7.06 12.05 0.12
C PHE A 57 -7.32 13.53 0.44
N THR A 58 -6.41 14.46 0.10
CA THR A 58 -6.60 15.89 0.40
C THR A 58 -7.68 16.55 -0.45
N GLY A 59 -8.11 15.92 -1.56
CA GLY A 59 -9.27 16.38 -2.33
C GLY A 59 -10.60 15.81 -1.84
N TRP A 60 -10.60 14.59 -1.30
CA TRP A 60 -11.83 13.86 -0.93
C TRP A 60 -12.51 14.47 0.31
N ARG A 61 -11.76 14.77 1.37
CA ARG A 61 -12.34 15.16 2.67
C ARG A 61 -12.83 16.62 2.75
N PHE A 62 -12.46 17.47 1.79
CA PHE A 62 -12.85 18.89 1.78
C PHE A 62 -14.03 19.21 0.84
N SER A 63 -14.58 18.23 0.12
CA SER A 63 -15.67 18.45 -0.84
C SER A 63 -17.09 18.41 -0.26
N THR A 64 -17.26 18.30 1.06
CA THR A 64 -18.58 18.15 1.71
C THR A 64 -19.20 19.43 2.24
N LYS A 65 -18.50 20.57 2.24
CA LYS A 65 -19.09 21.86 2.63
C LYS A 65 -19.14 22.80 1.42
N LYS A 66 -20.27 22.83 0.70
CA LYS A 66 -20.59 23.97 -0.15
C LYS A 66 -20.71 25.19 0.76
N ARG A 67 -19.75 26.10 0.70
CA ARG A 67 -19.84 27.39 1.40
C ARG A 67 -20.85 28.27 0.66
N THR A 68 -21.67 28.98 1.40
CA THR A 68 -22.63 29.97 0.87
C THR A 68 -21.86 31.13 0.21
N ASP A 69 -22.41 31.73 -0.83
CA ASP A 69 -21.76 32.78 -1.64
C ASP A 69 -21.17 33.95 -0.80
N LEU A 70 -21.81 34.27 0.33
CA LEU A 70 -21.37 35.30 1.30
C LEU A 70 -20.12 34.90 2.13
N GLU A 71 -19.90 33.61 2.37
CA GLU A 71 -18.67 33.12 3.00
C GLU A 71 -17.51 33.10 2.00
N GLN A 72 -17.79 33.01 0.68
CA GLN A 72 -16.79 32.95 -0.39
C GLN A 72 -16.07 34.28 -0.62
N GLU A 73 -16.77 35.42 -0.47
CA GLU A 73 -16.16 36.77 -0.59
C GLU A 73 -15.21 37.12 0.57
N ASN A 74 -15.37 36.48 1.73
CA ASN A 74 -14.52 36.71 2.92
C ASN A 74 -13.38 35.69 3.08
N LEU A 75 -13.22 34.72 2.16
CA LEU A 75 -12.02 33.88 2.19
C LEU A 75 -10.81 34.71 1.74
N PRO A 76 -9.65 34.58 2.44
CA PRO A 76 -8.42 35.15 1.92
C PRO A 76 -8.17 34.63 0.50
N LYS A 77 -7.87 35.59 -0.39
CA LYS A 77 -7.51 35.45 -1.80
C LYS A 77 -6.94 34.06 -2.09
N GLN A 78 -7.60 33.36 -3.01
CA GLN A 78 -7.28 32.00 -3.50
C GLN A 78 -5.80 31.65 -3.30
N PRO A 79 -5.47 30.52 -2.64
CA PRO A 79 -4.07 30.16 -2.39
C PRO A 79 -3.31 30.18 -3.71
N GLY A 80 -2.13 30.81 -3.72
CA GLY A 80 -1.40 31.13 -4.93
C GLY A 80 -1.33 29.94 -5.88
N VAL A 81 -1.86 30.10 -7.10
CA VAL A 81 -2.04 29.05 -8.12
C VAL A 81 -0.77 28.20 -8.31
N ARG A 82 0.40 28.81 -8.11
CA ARG A 82 1.72 28.21 -8.24
C ARG A 82 2.10 27.29 -7.06
N GLU A 83 1.71 27.62 -5.83
CA GLU A 83 1.93 26.78 -4.64
C GLU A 83 1.05 25.53 -4.69
N VAL A 84 -0.26 25.68 -4.94
CA VAL A 84 -1.18 24.54 -5.07
C VAL A 84 -0.86 23.65 -6.27
N GLY A 85 -0.39 24.24 -7.37
CA GLY A 85 0.13 23.50 -8.53
C GLY A 85 1.36 22.67 -8.16
N SER A 86 2.33 23.26 -7.45
CA SER A 86 3.58 22.57 -7.06
C SER A 86 3.36 21.40 -6.10
N VAL A 87 2.40 21.51 -5.18
CA VAL A 87 2.05 20.44 -4.23
C VAL A 87 1.34 19.29 -4.93
N LYS A 88 0.43 19.58 -5.88
CA LYS A 88 -0.24 18.54 -6.69
C LYS A 88 0.69 17.86 -7.69
N ASN A 89 1.73 18.55 -8.16
CA ASN A 89 2.71 18.01 -9.11
C ASN A 89 3.91 17.32 -8.42
N GLN A 90 3.87 17.11 -7.10
CA GLN A 90 4.88 16.30 -6.43
C GLN A 90 4.83 14.88 -7.00
N PRO A 91 5.98 14.26 -7.31
CA PRO A 91 6.01 12.90 -7.83
C PRO A 91 5.43 11.94 -6.79
N ILE A 92 4.67 10.95 -7.26
CA ILE A 92 4.12 9.88 -6.41
C ILE A 92 5.30 9.11 -5.81
N LYS A 93 5.55 9.33 -4.51
CA LYS A 93 6.63 8.67 -3.79
C LYS A 93 6.08 7.43 -3.11
N PHE A 94 6.61 6.26 -3.50
CA PHE A 94 6.39 5.03 -2.75
C PHE A 94 7.18 5.08 -1.44
N GLY A 95 6.49 5.32 -0.32
CA GLY A 95 7.08 5.24 1.01
C GLY A 95 7.63 3.83 1.32
N PRO A 96 8.49 3.71 2.35
CA PRO A 96 9.06 2.43 2.75
C PRO A 96 7.99 1.39 3.09
N SER A 97 6.89 1.78 3.74
CA SER A 97 5.78 0.87 4.07
C SER A 97 5.06 0.36 2.82
N ALA A 98 4.76 1.24 1.85
CA ALA A 98 4.18 0.85 0.57
C ALA A 98 5.06 -0.14 -0.18
N ARG A 99 6.39 0.12 -0.23
CA ARG A 99 7.35 -0.78 -0.87
C ARG A 99 7.43 -2.15 -0.18
N PHE A 100 7.37 -2.17 1.16
CA PHE A 100 7.35 -3.43 1.92
C PHE A 100 6.12 -4.26 1.56
N CYS A 101 4.93 -3.66 1.63
CA CYS A 101 3.68 -4.34 1.31
C CYS A 101 3.62 -4.83 -0.14
N LEU A 102 4.13 -4.05 -1.10
CA LEU A 102 4.20 -4.46 -2.50
C LEU A 102 5.15 -5.66 -2.71
N LEU A 103 6.36 -5.60 -2.12
CA LEU A 103 7.36 -6.65 -2.32
C LEU A 103 6.94 -7.97 -1.63
N VAL A 104 6.58 -7.89 -0.35
CA VAL A 104 6.22 -9.09 0.44
C VAL A 104 4.85 -9.62 0.00
N GLY A 105 3.88 -8.73 -0.23
CA GLY A 105 2.55 -9.13 -0.73
C GLY A 105 2.61 -9.73 -2.13
N GLY A 106 3.43 -9.17 -3.02
CA GLY A 106 3.64 -9.74 -4.35
C GLY A 106 4.26 -11.12 -4.30
N LEU A 107 5.28 -11.32 -3.46
CA LEU A 107 5.90 -12.63 -3.23
C LEU A 107 4.89 -13.66 -2.70
N LEU A 108 4.07 -13.29 -1.71
CA LEU A 108 3.02 -14.16 -1.16
C LEU A 108 1.97 -14.56 -2.20
N ILE A 109 1.58 -13.65 -3.10
CA ILE A 109 0.65 -13.99 -4.18
C ILE A 109 1.29 -14.99 -5.15
N VAL A 110 2.54 -14.76 -5.56
CA VAL A 110 3.25 -15.66 -6.48
C VAL A 110 3.42 -17.05 -5.87
N LEU A 111 3.83 -17.12 -4.60
CA LEU A 111 3.93 -18.37 -3.86
C LEU A 111 2.57 -19.04 -3.68
N GLY A 112 1.53 -18.27 -3.32
CA GLY A 112 0.17 -18.76 -3.14
C GLY A 112 -0.37 -19.42 -4.41
N VAL A 113 -0.28 -18.74 -5.55
CA VAL A 113 -0.69 -19.29 -6.85
C VAL A 113 0.16 -20.50 -7.22
N GLY A 114 1.48 -20.44 -7.03
CA GLY A 114 2.38 -21.56 -7.33
C GLY A 114 2.05 -22.81 -6.52
N LEU A 115 1.77 -22.67 -5.22
CA LEU A 115 1.41 -23.78 -4.33
C LEU A 115 0.02 -24.33 -4.63
N THR A 116 -0.94 -23.50 -5.00
CA THR A 116 -2.30 -23.94 -5.37
C THR A 116 -2.33 -24.69 -6.70
N LEU A 117 -1.36 -24.45 -7.59
CA LEU A 117 -1.25 -25.15 -8.88
C LEU A 117 -0.56 -26.53 -8.78
N ILE A 118 0.02 -26.88 -7.63
CA ILE A 118 0.71 -28.16 -7.35
C ILE A 118 -0.24 -29.07 -6.57
#